data_AF-A0A2V7TWV9-F1
#
_entry.id   AF-A0A2V7TWV9-F1
#
_cell.length_a   1.000
_cell.length_b   1.000
_cell.length_c   1.000
_cell.angle_alpha   90.00
_cell.angle_beta   90.00
_cell.angle_gamma   90.00
#
_symmetry.space_group_name_H-M   'P 1'
#
loop_
_entity.id
_entity.type
_entity.pdbx_description
1 polymer ?
#
loop_
_entity_poly.entity_id
_entity_poly.type
_entity_poly.pdbx_seq_one_letter_code
_entity_poly.pdbx_strand_id
1 'polypeptide(L)'
;LGFLLFTFLGDAKRGADVLMEAARLPDAPFWLESLAAQIVYRGGDRETSRRIWKGMYEQAEEGPMKYNALAHLRYLDALDQAEALTRLVRTYEERTGRRPDSLDQLRAAGLLRGAPVDPSGTPFAYDRETGGVSIDRKSELWRPLEPGGTQ
;
A
#
# COMPACT_ATOMS: atom_id res chain seq x y z
N LEU A 1 23.76 -1.47 3.05
CA LEU A 1 22.37 -1.12 3.45
C LEU A 1 21.52 -2.36 3.82
N GLY A 2 21.65 -3.48 3.10
CA GLY A 2 20.86 -4.70 3.37
C GLY A 2 21.09 -5.37 4.74
N PHE A 3 22.29 -5.28 5.32
CA PHE A 3 22.59 -5.91 6.62
C PHE A 3 21.89 -5.22 7.80
N LEU A 4 21.84 -3.89 7.85
CA LEU A 4 21.04 -3.18 8.87
C LEU A 4 19.54 -3.51 8.72
N LEU A 5 19.02 -3.50 7.49
CA LEU A 5 17.62 -3.85 7.23
C LEU A 5 17.27 -5.27 7.70
N PHE A 6 18.17 -6.25 7.52
CA PHE A 6 17.97 -7.62 7.97
C PHE A 6 17.93 -7.75 9.49
N THR A 7 18.81 -7.06 10.23
CA THR A 7 18.81 -7.09 11.70
C THR A 7 17.59 -6.36 12.29
N PHE A 8 17.10 -5.29 11.65
CA PHE A 8 15.89 -4.56 12.07
C PHE A 8 14.58 -5.28 11.79
N LEU A 9 14.51 -6.15 10.77
CA LEU A 9 13.29 -6.92 10.46
C LEU A 9 12.90 -7.89 11.58
N GLY A 10 13.79 -8.19 12.54
CA GLY A 10 13.45 -8.92 13.77
C GLY A 10 12.61 -8.11 14.77
N ASP A 11 12.67 -6.78 14.73
CA ASP A 11 11.85 -5.85 15.51
C ASP A 11 11.61 -4.56 14.70
N ALA A 12 10.77 -4.68 13.67
CA ALA A 12 10.48 -3.60 12.73
C ALA A 12 9.94 -2.34 13.42
N LYS A 13 9.16 -2.52 14.50
CA LYS A 13 8.58 -1.43 15.27
C LYS A 13 9.67 -0.62 15.96
N ARG A 14 10.56 -1.28 16.71
CA ARG A 14 11.67 -0.61 17.39
C ARG A 14 12.64 0.05 16.42
N GLY A 15 12.91 -0.58 15.27
CA GLY A 15 13.73 0.02 14.22
C GLY A 15 13.14 1.33 13.68
N ALA A 16 11.83 1.34 13.44
CA ALA A 16 11.13 2.54 12.98
C ALA A 16 11.05 3.63 14.06
N ASP A 17 10.83 3.27 15.33
CA ASP A 17 10.81 4.24 16.44
C ASP A 17 12.16 4.99 16.54
N VAL A 18 13.29 4.28 16.44
CA VAL A 18 14.63 4.92 16.44
C VAL A 18 14.82 5.87 15.26
N LEU A 19 14.35 5.49 14.07
CA LEU A 19 14.43 6.36 12.89
C LEU A 19 13.54 7.60 13.04
N MET A 20 12.35 7.46 13.64
CA MET A 20 11.44 8.57 13.91
C MET A 20 11.99 9.50 15.00
N GLU A 21 12.70 8.98 16.00
CA GLU A 21 13.42 9.80 16.98
C GLU A 21 14.57 10.57 16.32
N ALA A 22 15.36 9.91 15.46
CA ALA A 22 16.43 10.56 14.72
C ALA A 22 15.91 11.63 13.74
N ALA A 23 14.74 11.41 13.13
CA ALA A 23 14.10 12.37 12.23
C ALA A 23 13.74 13.71 12.91
N ARG A 24 13.63 13.73 14.24
CA ARG A 24 13.32 14.95 15.01
C ARG A 24 14.55 15.82 15.30
N LEU A 25 15.76 15.34 15.02
CA LEU A 25 16.97 16.11 15.25
C LEU A 25 17.09 17.27 14.25
N PRO A 26 17.72 18.39 14.65
CA PRO A 26 18.11 19.43 13.69
C PRO A 26 18.97 18.82 12.58
N ASP A 27 18.75 19.25 11.34
CA ASP A 27 19.44 18.77 10.14
C ASP A 27 19.28 17.27 9.85
N ALA A 28 18.27 16.62 10.47
CA ALA A 28 17.97 15.23 10.20
C ALA A 28 17.64 15.01 8.71
N PRO A 29 18.18 13.95 8.09
CA PRO A 29 17.86 13.65 6.71
C PRO A 29 16.37 13.32 6.51
N PHE A 30 15.74 13.95 5.53
CA PHE A 30 14.32 13.80 5.20
C PHE A 30 13.88 12.34 4.91
N TRP A 31 14.82 11.47 4.52
CA TRP A 31 14.53 10.08 4.17
C TRP A 31 14.32 9.16 5.39
N LEU A 32 14.63 9.62 6.61
CA LEU A 32 14.49 8.81 7.83
C LEU A 32 13.04 8.39 8.09
N GLU A 33 12.08 9.31 7.94
CA GLU A 33 10.65 8.99 8.12
C GLU A 33 10.14 8.03 7.04
N SER A 34 10.53 8.25 5.77
CA SER A 34 10.22 7.35 4.67
C SER A 34 10.77 5.95 4.90
N LEU A 35 11.98 5.85 5.46
CA LEU A 35 12.58 4.56 5.81
C LEU A 35 11.84 3.88 6.96
N ALA A 36 11.47 4.63 8.01
CA ALA A 36 10.68 4.13 9.13
C ALA A 36 9.35 3.55 8.64
N ALA A 37 8.64 4.28 7.78
CA ALA A 37 7.37 3.84 7.20
C ALA A 37 7.48 2.55 6.38
N GLN A 38 8.59 2.36 5.65
CA GLN A 38 8.85 1.14 4.90
C GLN A 38 9.23 -0.05 5.77
N ILE A 39 9.99 0.17 6.84
CA ILE A 39 10.36 -0.88 7.78
C ILE A 39 9.12 -1.46 8.45
N VAL A 40 8.22 -0.62 8.97
CA VAL A 40 6.97 -1.10 9.59
C VAL A 40 6.06 -1.79 8.57
N TYR A 41 5.98 -1.27 7.33
CA TYR A 41 5.23 -1.95 6.26
C TYR A 41 5.79 -3.35 5.97
N ARG A 42 7.11 -3.47 5.78
CA ARG A 42 7.77 -4.77 5.55
C ARG A 42 7.65 -5.71 6.76
N GLY A 43 7.55 -5.15 7.97
CA GLY A 43 7.26 -5.88 9.20
C GLY A 43 5.79 -6.29 9.36
N GLY A 44 4.91 -5.96 8.42
CA GLY A 44 3.49 -6.30 8.44
C GLY A 44 2.58 -5.27 9.13
N ASP A 45 3.14 -4.19 9.70
CA ASP A 45 2.37 -3.11 10.32
C ASP A 45 2.03 -2.02 9.28
N ARG A 46 1.04 -2.35 8.46
CA ARG A 46 0.51 -1.45 7.43
C ARG A 46 -0.09 -0.17 8.01
N GLU A 47 -0.74 -0.26 9.17
CA GLU A 47 -1.42 0.88 9.80
C GLU A 47 -0.42 1.93 10.28
N THR A 48 0.66 1.51 10.95
CA THR A 48 1.72 2.43 11.36
C THR A 48 2.44 3.03 10.16
N SER A 49 2.68 2.26 9.10
CA SER A 49 3.22 2.80 7.84
C SER A 49 2.35 3.93 7.30
N ARG A 50 1.04 3.70 7.21
CA ARG A 50 0.07 4.69 6.74
C ARG A 50 0.07 5.96 7.61
N ARG A 51 0.18 5.80 8.93
CA ARG A 51 0.23 6.93 9.88
C ARG A 51 1.45 7.82 9.63
N ILE A 52 2.63 7.22 9.42
CA ILE A 52 3.86 7.97 9.13
C ILE A 52 3.73 8.70 7.80
N TRP A 53 3.33 8.00 6.73
CA TRP A 53 3.14 8.63 5.40
C TRP A 53 2.11 9.76 5.43
N LYS A 54 1.03 9.62 6.20
CA LYS A 54 0.04 10.67 6.38
C LYS A 54 0.64 11.90 7.08
N GLY A 55 1.42 11.69 8.14
CA GLY A 55 2.14 12.78 8.81
C GLY A 55 3.07 13.53 7.85
N MET A 56 3.87 12.79 7.07
CA MET A 56 4.75 13.37 6.04
C MET A 56 3.97 14.18 5.00
N TYR A 57 2.83 13.66 4.53
CA TYR A 57 1.97 14.35 3.55
C TYR A 57 1.35 15.65 4.11
N GLU A 58 0.91 15.63 5.37
CA GLU A 58 0.27 16.77 6.03
C GLU A 58 1.26 17.87 6.39
N GLN A 59 2.52 17.52 6.69
CA GLN A 59 3.57 18.47 7.09
C GLN A 59 4.37 19.00 5.91
N ALA A 60 4.46 18.27 4.80
CA ALA A 60 5.21 18.69 3.63
C ALA A 60 4.52 19.83 2.87
N GLU A 61 5.33 20.79 2.42
CA GLU A 61 4.93 21.75 1.39
C GLU A 61 4.73 21.05 0.04
N GLU A 62 4.09 21.75 -0.90
CA GLU A 62 3.93 21.25 -2.27
C GLU A 62 5.30 20.95 -2.90
N GLY A 63 5.48 19.72 -3.37
CA GLY A 63 6.76 19.28 -3.91
C GLY A 63 6.99 17.77 -3.80
N PRO A 64 8.21 17.31 -4.13
CA PRO A 64 8.53 15.89 -4.25
C PRO A 64 8.20 15.06 -3.01
N MET A 65 8.40 15.60 -1.81
CA MET A 65 8.11 14.89 -0.55
C MET A 65 6.61 14.62 -0.37
N LYS A 66 5.78 15.65 -0.63
CA LYS A 66 4.32 15.52 -0.54
C LYS A 66 3.77 14.55 -1.59
N TYR A 67 4.28 14.62 -2.82
CA TYR A 67 3.90 13.68 -3.88
C TYR A 67 4.32 12.24 -3.57
N ASN A 68 5.53 12.06 -3.02
CA ASN A 68 6.02 10.75 -2.61
C ASN A 68 5.12 10.15 -1.50
N ALA A 69 4.83 10.92 -0.45
CA ALA A 69 3.94 10.49 0.62
C ALA A 69 2.54 10.13 0.10
N LEU A 70 1.98 10.94 -0.79
CA LEU A 70 0.69 10.66 -1.43
C LEU A 70 0.72 9.37 -2.25
N ALA A 71 1.80 9.12 -3.00
CA ALA A 71 1.94 7.89 -3.79
C ALA A 71 1.94 6.65 -2.89
N HIS A 72 2.66 6.68 -1.76
CA HIS A 72 2.63 5.59 -0.79
C HIS A 72 1.25 5.41 -0.13
N LEU A 73 0.55 6.49 0.21
CA LEU A 73 -0.81 6.40 0.74
C LEU A 73 -1.77 5.72 -0.25
N ARG A 74 -1.72 6.13 -1.53
CA ARG A 74 -2.52 5.54 -2.61
C ARG A 74 -2.17 4.07 -2.84
N TYR A 75 -0.89 3.71 -2.75
CA TYR A 75 -0.45 2.32 -2.81
C TYR A 75 -1.08 1.47 -1.70
N LEU A 76 -1.00 1.95 -0.45
CA LEU A 76 -1.59 1.25 0.70
C LEU A 76 -3.12 1.13 0.56
N ASP A 77 -3.80 2.16 0.04
CA ASP A 77 -5.23 2.11 -0.27
C ASP A 77 -5.57 1.07 -1.33
N ALA A 78 -4.74 0.95 -2.37
CA ALA A 78 -4.93 -0.05 -3.41
C ALA A 78 -4.79 -1.48 -2.86
N LEU A 79 -3.87 -1.72 -1.92
CA LEU A 79 -3.74 -3.02 -1.23
C LEU A 79 -5.01 -3.35 -0.42
N ASP A 80 -5.52 -2.40 0.36
CA ASP A 80 -6.72 -2.59 1.17
C ASP A 80 -7.96 -2.86 0.30
N GLN A 81 -8.06 -2.17 -0.84
CA GLN A 81 -9.12 -2.38 -1.84
C GLN A 81 -9.01 -3.75 -2.52
N ALA A 82 -7.81 -4.20 -2.88
CA ALA A 82 -7.59 -5.52 -3.46
C ALA A 82 -7.99 -6.64 -2.48
N GLU A 83 -7.64 -6.49 -1.20
CA GLU A 83 -8.08 -7.43 -0.16
C GLU A 83 -9.61 -7.41 0.03
N ALA A 84 -10.24 -6.23 -0.01
CA ALA A 84 -11.69 -6.11 0.05
C ALA A 84 -12.37 -6.79 -1.14
N LEU A 85 -11.87 -6.59 -2.36
CA LEU A 85 -12.37 -7.26 -3.55
C LEU A 85 -12.19 -8.78 -3.47
N THR A 86 -11.06 -9.26 -2.97
CA THR A 86 -10.84 -10.70 -2.73
C THR A 86 -11.89 -11.27 -1.76
N ARG A 87 -12.25 -10.54 -0.70
CA ARG A 87 -13.35 -10.95 0.19
C ARG A 87 -14.70 -10.99 -0.51
N LEU A 88 -14.99 -10.03 -1.40
CA LEU A 88 -16.23 -10.01 -2.19
C LEU A 88 -16.29 -11.16 -3.20
N VAL A 89 -15.16 -11.52 -3.83
CA VAL A 89 -15.04 -12.72 -4.67
C VAL A 89 -15.40 -13.97 -3.87
N ARG A 90 -14.87 -14.11 -2.66
CA ARG A 90 -15.20 -15.24 -1.78
C ARG A 90 -16.69 -15.27 -1.43
N THR A 91 -17.28 -14.13 -1.07
CA THR A 91 -18.73 -14.04 -0.81
C THR A 91 -19.57 -14.39 -2.04
N TYR A 92 -19.13 -14.04 -3.25
CA TYR A 92 -19.80 -14.45 -4.49
C TYR A 92 -19.72 -15.98 -4.69
N GLU A 93 -18.55 -16.57 -4.45
CA GLU A 93 -18.34 -18.02 -4.54
C GLU A 93 -19.22 -18.78 -3.54
N GLU A 94 -19.26 -18.31 -2.28
CA GLU A 94 -20.13 -18.87 -1.23
C GLU A 94 -21.62 -18.84 -1.61
N ARG A 95 -22.07 -17.80 -2.33
CA ARG A 95 -23.49 -17.65 -2.72
C ARG A 95 -23.88 -18.41 -3.98
N THR A 96 -22.97 -18.54 -4.94
CA THR A 96 -23.28 -19.07 -6.28
C THR A 96 -22.69 -20.45 -6.54
N GLY A 97 -21.81 -20.93 -5.66
CA GLY A 97 -21.06 -22.18 -5.82
C GLY A 97 -19.94 -22.10 -6.86
N ARG A 98 -19.68 -20.92 -7.44
CA ARG A 98 -18.62 -20.68 -8.43
C ARG A 98 -17.99 -19.31 -8.25
N ARG A 99 -16.72 -19.18 -8.61
CA ARG A 99 -16.07 -17.88 -8.68
C ARG A 99 -16.65 -17.03 -9.82
N PRO A 100 -16.63 -15.70 -9.68
CA PRO A 100 -17.05 -14.83 -10.76
C PRO A 100 -16.09 -14.95 -11.95
N ASP A 101 -16.58 -14.84 -13.18
CA ASP A 101 -15.69 -14.78 -14.35
C ASP A 101 -14.95 -13.44 -14.43
N SER A 102 -15.49 -12.39 -13.82
CA SER A 102 -14.84 -11.08 -13.76
C SER A 102 -15.29 -10.31 -12.53
N LEU A 103 -14.48 -9.33 -12.12
CA LEU A 103 -14.86 -8.45 -11.02
C LEU A 103 -16.13 -7.63 -11.32
N ASP A 104 -16.48 -7.42 -12.60
CA ASP A 104 -17.76 -6.81 -12.98
C ASP A 104 -18.97 -7.67 -12.61
N GLN A 105 -18.84 -9.00 -12.51
CA GLN A 105 -19.93 -9.84 -12.01
C GLN A 105 -20.26 -9.53 -10.54
N LEU A 106 -19.30 -9.06 -9.75
CA LEU A 106 -19.56 -8.60 -8.39
C LEU A 106 -20.48 -7.37 -8.39
N ARG A 107 -20.36 -6.49 -9.39
CA ARG A 107 -21.26 -5.34 -9.57
C ARG A 107 -22.64 -5.78 -10.03
N ALA A 108 -22.70 -6.69 -11.01
CA ALA A 108 -23.96 -7.24 -11.51
C ALA A 108 -24.74 -7.97 -10.41
N ALA A 109 -24.04 -8.62 -9.47
CA ALA A 109 -24.60 -9.26 -8.30
C ALA A 109 -24.91 -8.29 -7.13
N GLY A 110 -24.65 -6.99 -7.28
CA GLY A 110 -24.88 -5.98 -6.25
C GLY A 110 -23.91 -6.03 -5.06
N LEU A 111 -22.82 -6.79 -5.15
CA LEU A 111 -21.79 -6.91 -4.11
C LEU A 111 -20.78 -5.76 -4.13
N LEU A 112 -20.54 -5.19 -5.31
CA LEU A 112 -19.59 -4.09 -5.51
C LEU A 112 -20.29 -2.84 -6.05
N ARG A 113 -19.98 -1.68 -5.45
CA ARG A 113 -20.39 -0.37 -5.96
C ARG A 113 -19.23 0.24 -6.74
N GLY A 114 -19.52 0.81 -7.90
CA GLY A 114 -18.50 1.41 -8.78
C GLY A 114 -17.68 0.37 -9.55
N ALA A 115 -16.72 0.86 -10.35
CA ALA A 115 -15.82 0.00 -11.12
C ALA A 115 -14.68 -0.55 -10.22
N PRO A 116 -14.22 -1.80 -10.44
CA PRO A 116 -13.11 -2.39 -9.70
C PRO A 116 -11.76 -1.84 -10.20
N VAL A 117 -11.55 -0.55 -10.03
CA VAL A 117 -10.31 0.16 -10.37
C VAL A 117 -9.61 0.64 -9.11
N ASP A 118 -8.28 0.66 -9.15
CA ASP A 118 -7.44 1.18 -8.07
C ASP A 118 -7.46 2.72 -8.01
N PRO A 119 -6.81 3.36 -7.03
CA PRO A 119 -6.77 4.82 -6.91
C PRO A 119 -6.15 5.56 -8.10
N SER A 120 -5.44 4.88 -9.02
CA SER A 120 -4.95 5.44 -10.30
C SER A 120 -5.98 5.36 -11.43
N GLY A 121 -7.10 4.69 -11.22
CA GLY A 121 -8.11 4.39 -12.24
C GLY A 121 -7.78 3.16 -13.08
N THR A 122 -6.72 2.43 -12.74
CA THR A 122 -6.35 1.19 -13.42
C THR A 122 -7.18 0.02 -12.88
N PRO A 123 -7.80 -0.84 -13.71
CA PRO A 123 -8.51 -2.02 -13.23
C PRO A 123 -7.61 -2.94 -12.38
N PHE A 124 -8.15 -3.51 -11.30
CA PHE A 124 -7.43 -4.53 -10.54
C PHE A 124 -7.22 -5.81 -11.36
N ALA A 125 -6.09 -6.47 -11.13
CA ALA A 125 -5.85 -7.81 -11.65
C ALA A 125 -6.64 -8.84 -10.85
N TYR A 126 -7.25 -9.79 -11.56
CA TYR A 126 -8.06 -10.84 -10.96
C TYR A 126 -7.61 -12.22 -11.45
N ASP A 127 -7.31 -13.10 -10.51
CA ASP A 127 -6.99 -14.50 -10.75
C ASP A 127 -8.24 -15.37 -10.50
N ARG A 128 -8.75 -16.00 -11.56
CA ARG A 128 -9.93 -16.87 -11.50
C ARG A 128 -9.64 -18.22 -10.82
N GLU A 129 -8.41 -18.71 -10.90
CA GLU A 129 -8.02 -20.01 -10.34
C GLU A 129 -7.89 -19.95 -8.83
N THR A 130 -7.45 -18.82 -8.28
CA THR A 130 -7.30 -18.63 -6.82
C THR A 130 -8.42 -17.79 -6.21
N GLY A 131 -9.11 -16.96 -7.01
CA GLY A 131 -10.02 -15.94 -6.52
C GLY A 131 -9.32 -14.68 -6.01
N GLY A 132 -8.00 -14.60 -6.14
CA GLY A 132 -7.19 -13.49 -5.66
C GLY A 132 -7.34 -12.23 -6.49
N VAL A 133 -7.41 -11.09 -5.83
CA VAL A 133 -7.37 -9.76 -6.46
C VAL A 133 -6.09 -9.06 -6.04
N SER A 134 -5.41 -8.43 -6.99
CA SER A 134 -4.16 -7.72 -6.76
C SER A 134 -4.08 -6.45 -7.61
N ILE A 135 -3.17 -5.55 -7.25
CA ILE A 135 -2.87 -4.38 -8.09
C ILE A 135 -2.33 -4.88 -9.43
N ASP A 136 -2.85 -4.35 -10.55
CA ASP A 136 -2.40 -4.76 -11.88
C ASP A 136 -0.97 -4.26 -12.15
N ARG A 137 -0.17 -5.03 -12.89
CA ARG A 137 1.20 -4.66 -13.26
C ARG A 137 1.30 -3.41 -14.13
N LYS A 138 0.21 -3.03 -14.79
CA LYS A 138 0.09 -1.81 -15.59
C LYS A 138 -0.24 -0.58 -14.75
N SER A 139 -0.63 -0.77 -13.49
CA SER A 139 -0.90 0.34 -12.58
C SER A 139 0.39 1.04 -12.21
N GLU A 140 0.33 2.36 -12.12
CA GLU A 140 1.37 3.19 -11.51
C GLU A 140 1.62 2.80 -10.04
N LEU A 141 0.65 2.13 -9.41
CA LEU A 141 0.72 1.64 -8.03
C LEU A 141 1.24 0.20 -7.93
N TRP A 142 1.66 -0.46 -9.01
CA TRP A 142 2.16 -1.85 -8.93
C TRP A 142 3.35 -1.99 -7.98
N ARG A 143 4.18 -0.95 -7.87
CA ARG A 143 5.30 -0.89 -6.94
C ARG A 143 5.33 0.47 -6.25
N PRO A 144 5.46 0.52 -4.91
CA PRO A 144 5.68 1.78 -4.23
C PRO A 144 7.02 2.37 -4.70
N LEU A 145 7.08 3.70 -4.84
CA LEU A 145 8.30 4.40 -5.21
C LEU A 145 9.37 4.17 -4.12
N GLU A 146 10.59 3.79 -4.52
CA GLU A 146 11.70 3.67 -3.56
C GLU A 146 12.09 5.08 -3.04
N PRO A 147 12.51 5.20 -1.77
CA PRO A 147 12.98 6.48 -1.24
C PRO A 147 14.24 6.92 -2.00
N GLY A 148 14.20 8.11 -2.60
CA GLY A 148 15.34 8.69 -3.31
C GLY A 148 15.33 8.51 -4.83
N GLY A 149 14.22 8.09 -5.43
CA GLY A 149 14.05 8.16 -6.88
C GLY A 149 13.95 9.60 -7.36
N THR A 150 15.08 10.23 -7.70
CA THR A 150 15.10 11.25 -8.77
C THR A 150 14.56 10.58 -10.03
N GLN A 151 13.44 11.07 -10.54
CA GLN A 151 13.18 10.97 -11.98
C GLN A 151 14.05 11.99 -12.70
#